data_AF-A0A149VFA1-F1
#
_entry.id   AF-A0A149VFA1-F1
#
_cell.length_a   1.000
_cell.length_b   1.000
_cell.length_c   1.000
_cell.angle_alpha   90.00
_cell.angle_beta   90.00
_cell.angle_gamma   90.00
#
_symmetry.space_group_name_H-M   'P 1'
#
loop_
_entity.id
_entity.type
_entity.pdbx_description
1 polymer ?
#
loop_
_entity_poly.entity_id
_entity_poly.type
_entity_poly.pdbx_seq_one_letter_code
_entity_poly.pdbx_strand_id
1 'polypeptide(L)'
;MAASIIILRSELKDLSLLGLRDKPVIQQYASLLQIVTASGVSNFSFCEPVVRWPKNDFSGEVSWYAPQEAPLVQLVTLPPQEQDPLLQAFCDKVRHLQGFMAALSPAERALLERALVVPDMSALYTDGQHFILAPWGAQAAGTGGFRIDPNQVDFTQTPIGLLLAPPEKTTPAARTPSASSDKKDDLAPASTTGAPAQTEPQEIPVSPLPNLQKTELNRPLRLMLLGLVFLIFFVLGLRAALLIAAHAHSLSLFGYTLLGITP
;
A
#
# COMPACT_ATOMS: atom_id res chain seq x y z
N MET A 1 -6.04 -6.04 -26.46
CA MET A 1 -5.51 -6.01 -25.08
C MET A 1 -4.31 -5.10 -25.10
N ALA A 2 -4.32 -4.00 -24.34
CA ALA A 2 -3.11 -3.19 -24.16
C ALA A 2 -2.05 -4.06 -23.48
N ALA A 3 -0.79 -3.96 -23.92
CA ALA A 3 0.30 -4.66 -23.25
C ALA A 3 0.51 -4.04 -21.86
N SER A 4 0.79 -4.85 -20.85
CA SER A 4 1.14 -4.38 -19.51
C SER A 4 2.62 -4.60 -19.27
N ILE A 5 3.32 -3.59 -18.75
CA ILE A 5 4.75 -3.68 -18.42
C ILE A 5 4.95 -3.68 -16.91
N ILE A 6 5.99 -4.40 -16.46
CA ILE A 6 6.45 -4.30 -15.07
C ILE A 6 7.19 -2.99 -14.93
N ILE A 7 6.74 -2.11 -14.04
CA ILE A 7 7.43 -0.85 -13.75
C ILE A 7 8.27 -0.90 -12.48
N LEU A 8 7.92 -1.82 -11.56
CA LEU A 8 8.63 -2.01 -10.30
C LEU A 8 8.53 -3.46 -9.84
N ARG A 9 9.61 -3.97 -9.26
CA ARG A 9 9.60 -5.18 -8.43
C ARG A 9 10.01 -4.80 -7.01
N SER A 10 9.22 -5.20 -6.03
CA SER A 10 9.48 -4.93 -4.62
C SER A 10 9.57 -6.23 -3.86
N GLU A 11 10.58 -6.38 -3.01
CA GLU A 11 10.64 -7.49 -2.07
C GLU A 11 9.69 -7.25 -0.90
N LEU A 12 8.93 -8.27 -0.51
CA LEU A 12 7.95 -8.16 0.59
C LEU A 12 8.62 -7.94 1.96
N LYS A 13 9.91 -8.22 2.09
CA LYS A 13 10.66 -8.01 3.34
C LYS A 13 10.94 -6.53 3.63
N ASP A 14 10.94 -5.71 2.57
CA ASP A 14 11.22 -4.28 2.61
C ASP A 14 9.92 -3.45 2.74
N LEU A 15 8.77 -4.11 2.67
CA LEU A 15 7.44 -3.49 2.73
C LEU A 15 6.65 -3.99 3.94
N SER A 16 6.03 -3.06 4.66
CA SER A 16 4.93 -3.34 5.59
C SER A 16 3.62 -3.11 4.83
N LEU A 17 2.94 -4.19 4.44
CA LEU A 17 1.68 -4.08 3.68
C LEU A 17 0.53 -3.70 4.61
N LEU A 18 -0.28 -2.74 4.21
CA LEU A 18 -1.45 -2.35 4.99
C LEU A 18 -2.56 -3.38 4.84
N GLY A 19 -3.25 -3.68 5.94
CA GLY A 19 -4.34 -4.63 6.02
C GLY A 19 -5.71 -3.95 6.11
N LEU A 20 -6.72 -4.58 5.51
CA LEU A 20 -8.13 -4.25 5.69
C LEU A 20 -8.93 -5.56 5.68
N ARG A 21 -9.65 -5.86 6.77
CA ARG A 21 -10.43 -7.10 6.95
C ARG A 21 -9.57 -8.36 6.72
N ASP A 22 -8.45 -8.44 7.42
CA ASP A 22 -7.49 -9.56 7.39
C ASP A 22 -6.84 -9.85 6.04
N LYS A 23 -6.91 -8.92 5.09
CA LYS A 23 -6.27 -9.02 3.78
C LYS A 23 -5.42 -7.79 3.49
N PRO A 24 -4.26 -7.94 2.82
CA PRO A 24 -3.51 -6.81 2.28
C PRO A 24 -4.40 -5.97 1.36
N VAL A 25 -4.38 -4.64 1.47
CA VAL A 25 -5.15 -3.76 0.57
C VAL A 25 -4.74 -3.92 -0.89
N ILE A 26 -3.48 -4.30 -1.15
CA ILE A 26 -3.00 -4.59 -2.51
C ILE A 26 -3.77 -5.72 -3.19
N GLN A 27 -4.32 -6.68 -2.43
CA GLN A 27 -5.16 -7.74 -2.98
C GLN A 27 -6.59 -7.27 -3.35
N GLN A 28 -6.96 -6.04 -3.01
CA GLN A 28 -8.29 -5.45 -3.26
C GLN A 28 -8.26 -4.48 -4.45
N TYR A 29 -7.28 -4.63 -5.35
CA TYR A 29 -7.05 -3.77 -6.51
C TYR A 29 -8.30 -3.58 -7.40
N ALA A 30 -9.07 -4.63 -7.67
CA ALA A 30 -10.28 -4.52 -8.49
C ALA A 30 -11.33 -3.58 -7.89
N SER A 31 -11.52 -3.61 -6.56
CA SER A 31 -12.41 -2.69 -5.85
C SER A 31 -11.86 -1.27 -5.86
N LEU A 32 -10.54 -1.11 -5.73
CA LEU A 32 -9.88 0.19 -5.81
C LEU A 32 -10.05 0.84 -7.19
N LEU A 33 -9.93 0.06 -8.27
CA LEU A 33 -10.19 0.55 -9.62
C LEU A 33 -11.63 1.04 -9.80
N GLN A 34 -12.60 0.35 -9.22
CA GLN A 34 -14.02 0.79 -9.26
C GLN A 34 -14.20 2.12 -8.53
N ILE A 35 -13.55 2.31 -7.37
CA ILE A 35 -13.58 3.58 -6.63
C ILE A 35 -12.97 4.71 -7.46
N VAL A 36 -11.79 4.51 -8.04
CA VAL A 36 -11.13 5.53 -8.89
C VAL A 36 -11.99 5.86 -10.10
N THR A 37 -12.55 4.85 -10.77
CA THR A 37 -13.45 5.06 -11.92
C THR A 37 -14.69 5.87 -11.51
N ALA A 38 -15.31 5.53 -10.38
CA ALA A 38 -16.49 6.22 -9.86
C ALA A 38 -16.22 7.66 -9.41
N SER A 39 -14.99 7.96 -8.97
CA SER A 39 -14.58 9.32 -8.59
C SER A 39 -14.50 10.28 -9.79
N GLY A 40 -14.44 9.76 -11.02
CA GLY A 40 -14.27 10.57 -12.23
C GLY A 40 -12.88 11.22 -12.36
N VAL A 41 -11.92 10.87 -11.51
CA VAL A 41 -10.54 11.36 -11.60
C VAL A 41 -9.89 10.76 -12.84
N SER A 42 -9.69 11.58 -13.86
CA SER A 42 -8.93 11.23 -15.05
C SER A 42 -7.42 11.31 -14.80
N ASN A 43 -6.66 10.52 -15.56
CA ASN A 43 -5.21 10.52 -15.60
C ASN A 43 -4.51 10.19 -14.27
N PHE A 44 -5.16 9.37 -13.46
CA PHE A 44 -4.62 8.85 -12.21
C PHE A 44 -4.96 7.37 -12.10
N SER A 45 -4.00 6.53 -11.72
CA SER A 45 -4.23 5.11 -11.51
C SER A 45 -3.29 4.52 -10.46
N PHE A 46 -3.67 3.34 -9.96
CA PHE A 46 -2.81 2.50 -9.15
C PHE A 46 -2.26 1.39 -10.05
N CYS A 47 -0.99 1.01 -9.87
CA CYS A 47 -0.47 -0.16 -10.57
C CYS A 47 -1.18 -1.44 -10.16
N GLU A 48 -1.32 -2.39 -11.08
CA GLU A 48 -1.78 -3.73 -10.77
C GLU A 48 -0.70 -4.51 -10.00
N PRO A 49 -0.98 -4.99 -8.78
CA PRO A 49 -0.03 -5.78 -8.01
C PRO A 49 -0.20 -7.28 -8.29
N VAL A 50 0.89 -7.93 -8.73
CA VAL A 50 0.98 -9.39 -8.79
C VAL A 50 1.90 -9.86 -7.69
N VAL A 51 1.31 -10.47 -6.66
CA VAL A 51 2.05 -10.87 -5.45
C VAL A 51 2.42 -12.34 -5.50
N ARG A 52 3.70 -12.62 -5.23
CA ARG A 52 4.20 -13.96 -4.93
C ARG A 52 4.52 -14.03 -3.43
N TRP A 53 3.56 -14.56 -2.68
CA TRP A 53 3.70 -14.72 -1.23
C TRP A 53 4.88 -15.65 -0.90
N PRO A 54 5.62 -15.35 0.18
CA PRO A 54 6.71 -16.22 0.62
C PRO A 54 6.17 -17.62 0.95
N LYS A 55 6.86 -18.65 0.45
CA LYS A 55 6.66 -20.04 0.88
C LYS A 55 7.95 -20.45 1.59
N ASN A 56 7.94 -20.63 2.91
CA ASN A 56 9.13 -20.95 3.74
C ASN A 56 10.18 -19.81 3.73
N ASP A 57 11.48 -20.13 3.85
CA ASP A 57 12.62 -19.20 3.91
C ASP A 57 12.82 -18.31 2.65
N PHE A 58 11.95 -18.42 1.65
CA PHE A 58 12.00 -17.59 0.45
C PHE A 58 11.40 -16.21 0.72
N SER A 59 12.11 -15.16 0.29
CA SER A 59 11.59 -13.80 0.24
C SER A 59 10.46 -13.72 -0.78
N GLY A 60 9.26 -13.36 -0.35
CA GLY A 60 8.17 -13.06 -1.27
C GLY A 60 8.40 -11.74 -2.00
N GLU A 61 7.67 -11.52 -3.09
CA GLU A 61 7.83 -10.34 -3.96
C GLU A 61 6.49 -9.84 -4.50
N VAL A 62 6.46 -8.57 -4.89
CA VAL A 62 5.35 -7.94 -5.62
C VAL A 62 5.89 -7.36 -6.92
N SER A 63 5.28 -7.73 -8.04
CA SER A 63 5.51 -7.09 -9.34
C SER A 63 4.36 -6.11 -9.62
N TRP A 64 4.69 -4.87 -9.95
CA TRP A 64 3.74 -3.80 -10.20
C TRP A 64 3.64 -3.54 -11.70
N TYR A 65 2.44 -3.68 -12.25
CA TYR A 65 2.17 -3.55 -13.68
C TYR A 65 1.41 -2.27 -13.99
N ALA A 66 1.79 -1.62 -15.09
CA ALA A 66 1.10 -0.46 -15.65
C ALA A 66 0.74 -0.72 -17.12
N PRO A 67 -0.33 -0.08 -17.65
CA PRO A 67 -0.63 -0.09 -19.07
C PRO A 67 0.53 0.49 -19.89
N GLN A 68 0.91 -0.18 -20.97
CA GLN A 68 1.98 0.27 -21.85
C GLN A 68 1.44 1.28 -22.86
N GLU A 69 1.43 2.55 -22.48
CA GLU A 69 1.09 3.66 -23.40
C GLU A 69 2.28 4.59 -23.64
N ALA A 70 3.09 4.86 -22.61
CA ALA A 70 4.24 5.76 -22.67
C ALA A 70 5.36 5.32 -21.69
N PRO A 71 6.62 5.76 -21.89
CA PRO A 71 7.68 5.50 -20.91
C PRO A 71 7.38 6.26 -19.61
N LEU A 72 7.09 5.50 -18.56
CA LEU A 72 6.87 6.05 -17.23
C LEU A 72 8.23 6.35 -16.56
N VAL A 73 8.34 7.53 -15.96
CA VAL A 73 9.49 7.95 -15.16
C VAL A 73 9.07 8.24 -13.74
N GLN A 74 9.97 8.03 -12.78
CA GLN A 74 9.71 8.41 -11.39
C GLN A 74 9.75 9.92 -11.26
N LEU A 75 8.73 10.52 -10.65
CA LEU A 75 8.61 11.97 -10.55
C LEU A 75 9.82 12.60 -9.85
N VAL A 76 10.36 11.94 -8.83
CA VAL A 76 11.54 12.40 -8.06
C VAL A 76 12.84 12.45 -8.86
N THR A 77 12.89 11.83 -10.05
CA THR A 77 14.07 11.86 -10.93
C THR A 77 14.08 13.03 -11.90
N LEU A 78 12.96 13.77 -12.00
CA LEU A 78 12.84 14.92 -12.89
C LEU A 78 13.54 16.16 -12.29
N PRO A 79 13.96 17.12 -13.14
CA PRO A 79 14.43 18.41 -12.67
C PRO A 79 13.33 19.16 -11.88
N PRO A 80 13.66 19.96 -10.84
CA PRO A 80 12.68 20.67 -10.03
C PRO A 80 11.68 21.53 -10.84
N GLN A 81 12.15 22.14 -11.93
CA GLN A 81 11.33 22.99 -12.80
C GLN A 81 10.19 22.23 -13.48
N GLU A 82 10.37 20.94 -13.76
CA GLU A 82 9.35 20.06 -14.34
C GLU A 82 8.56 19.34 -13.25
N GLN A 83 9.21 19.04 -12.12
CA GLN A 83 8.63 18.32 -11.00
C GLN A 83 7.52 19.12 -10.30
N ASP A 84 7.75 20.40 -9.98
CA ASP A 84 6.81 21.22 -9.19
C ASP A 84 5.39 21.31 -9.81
N PRO A 85 5.21 21.64 -11.09
CA PRO A 85 3.87 21.69 -11.69
C PRO A 85 3.20 20.31 -11.74
N LEU A 86 3.96 19.25 -11.97
CA LEU A 86 3.44 17.87 -11.98
C LEU A 86 3.03 17.41 -10.59
N LEU A 87 3.80 17.78 -9.56
CA LEU A 87 3.50 17.47 -8.16
C LEU A 87 2.23 18.20 -7.70
N GLN A 88 2.06 19.46 -8.10
CA GLN A 88 0.83 20.20 -7.84
C GLN A 88 -0.38 19.55 -8.54
N ALA A 89 -0.24 19.16 -9.80
CA ALA A 89 -1.30 18.46 -10.54
C ALA A 89 -1.65 17.12 -9.87
N PHE A 90 -0.65 16.37 -9.41
CA PHE A 90 -0.85 15.16 -8.62
C PHE A 90 -1.63 15.45 -7.32
N CYS A 91 -1.24 16.47 -6.56
CA CYS A 91 -1.95 16.89 -5.35
C CYS A 91 -3.43 17.17 -5.64
N ASP A 92 -3.75 17.88 -6.73
CA ASP A 92 -5.13 18.19 -7.10
C ASP A 92 -5.94 16.92 -7.38
N LYS A 93 -5.34 15.90 -8.01
CA LYS A 93 -5.98 14.60 -8.22
C LYS A 93 -6.24 13.88 -6.89
N VAL A 94 -5.27 13.87 -5.97
CA VAL A 94 -5.45 13.23 -4.66
C VAL A 94 -6.48 13.97 -3.81
N ARG A 95 -6.50 15.31 -3.82
CA ARG A 95 -7.55 16.10 -3.15
C ARG A 95 -8.95 15.79 -3.70
N HIS A 96 -9.06 15.60 -5.01
CA HIS A 96 -10.33 15.20 -5.61
C HIS A 96 -10.78 13.81 -5.12
N LEU A 97 -9.87 12.83 -5.05
CA LEU A 97 -10.15 11.52 -4.46
C LEU A 97 -10.55 11.61 -2.98
N GLN A 98 -9.88 12.46 -2.19
CA GLN A 98 -10.22 12.70 -0.79
C GLN A 98 -11.60 13.35 -0.63
N GLY A 99 -11.95 14.33 -1.48
CA GLY A 99 -13.27 14.92 -1.50
C GLY A 99 -14.37 13.89 -1.82
N PHE A 100 -14.07 12.91 -2.68
CA PHE A 100 -14.98 11.82 -3.01
C PHE A 100 -15.20 10.82 -1.86
N MET A 101 -14.30 10.76 -0.87
CA MET A 101 -14.43 9.83 0.27
C MET A 101 -15.72 10.00 1.07
N ALA A 102 -16.34 11.19 1.06
CA ALA A 102 -17.61 11.44 1.72
C ALA A 102 -18.76 10.62 1.12
N ALA A 103 -18.71 10.32 -0.19
CA ALA A 103 -19.71 9.54 -0.91
C ALA A 103 -19.49 8.01 -0.80
N LEU A 104 -18.33 7.57 -0.30
CA LEU A 104 -17.97 6.16 -0.17
C LEU A 104 -18.54 5.52 1.10
N SER A 105 -18.79 4.21 1.03
CA SER A 105 -19.05 3.41 2.23
C SER A 105 -17.82 3.41 3.17
N PRO A 106 -17.99 3.11 4.47
CA PRO A 106 -16.86 3.07 5.41
C PRO A 106 -15.73 2.13 4.98
N ALA A 107 -16.06 1.01 4.32
CA ALA A 107 -15.07 0.04 3.85
C ALA A 107 -14.29 0.54 2.63
N GLU A 108 -14.97 1.18 1.67
CA GLU A 108 -14.34 1.76 0.48
C GLU A 108 -13.47 2.96 0.85
N ARG A 109 -13.93 3.79 1.79
CA ARG A 109 -13.13 4.88 2.35
C ARG A 109 -11.84 4.34 2.97
N ALA A 110 -11.95 3.35 3.86
CA ALA A 110 -10.81 2.73 4.51
C ALA A 110 -9.85 2.05 3.53
N LEU A 111 -10.37 1.50 2.42
CA LEU A 111 -9.56 0.94 1.33
C LEU A 111 -8.79 2.05 0.60
N LEU A 112 -9.45 3.13 0.19
CA LEU A 112 -8.81 4.23 -0.52
C LEU A 112 -7.77 4.96 0.35
N GLU A 113 -8.09 5.24 1.62
CA GLU A 113 -7.15 5.86 2.57
C GLU A 113 -5.87 5.06 2.71
N ARG A 114 -5.99 3.73 2.88
CA ARG A 114 -4.83 2.83 2.96
C ARG A 114 -4.11 2.71 1.63
N ALA A 115 -4.83 2.67 0.50
CA ALA A 115 -4.22 2.57 -0.82
C ALA A 115 -3.37 3.79 -1.17
N LEU A 116 -3.76 4.99 -0.71
CA LEU A 116 -2.98 6.22 -0.89
C LEU A 116 -1.72 6.27 -0.03
N VAL A 117 -1.46 5.29 0.84
CA VAL A 117 -0.21 5.20 1.59
C VAL A 117 0.86 4.57 0.71
N VAL A 118 1.99 5.27 0.60
CA VAL A 118 3.18 4.83 -0.12
C VAL A 118 4.39 4.85 0.82
N PRO A 119 5.45 4.05 0.57
CA PRO A 119 6.65 4.06 1.39
C PRO A 119 7.40 5.41 1.37
N ASP A 120 7.50 6.02 0.19
CA ASP A 120 8.17 7.30 -0.05
C ASP A 120 7.71 7.92 -1.39
N MET A 121 8.24 9.09 -1.74
CA MET A 121 7.87 9.80 -2.98
C MET A 121 8.42 9.17 -4.27
N SER A 122 9.34 8.20 -4.20
CA SER A 122 9.76 7.42 -5.38
C SER A 122 8.66 6.49 -5.91
N ALA A 123 7.59 6.32 -5.12
CA ALA A 123 6.43 5.54 -5.51
C ALA A 123 5.55 6.21 -6.60
N LEU A 124 5.82 7.46 -6.96
CA LEU A 124 5.04 8.23 -7.93
C LEU A 124 5.71 8.21 -9.31
N TYR A 125 5.03 7.60 -10.28
CA TYR A 125 5.43 7.52 -11.67
C TYR A 125 4.54 8.41 -12.54
N THR A 126 5.10 8.94 -13.62
CA THR A 126 4.36 9.75 -14.59
C THR A 126 4.93 9.64 -16.00
N ASP A 127 4.10 9.85 -17.00
CA ASP A 127 4.49 10.11 -18.39
C ASP A 127 4.37 11.61 -18.76
N GLY A 128 4.14 12.47 -17.75
CA GLY A 128 3.87 13.90 -17.89
C GLY A 128 2.40 14.27 -18.01
N GLN A 129 1.49 13.31 -18.24
CA GLN A 129 0.04 13.53 -18.35
C GLN A 129 -0.76 12.67 -17.36
N HIS A 130 -0.28 11.45 -17.10
CA HIS A 130 -0.86 10.44 -16.24
C HIS A 130 0.02 10.20 -15.02
N PHE A 131 -0.62 9.94 -13.88
CA PHE A 131 0.04 9.60 -12.63
C PHE A 131 -0.27 8.15 -12.25
N ILE A 132 0.77 7.41 -11.86
CA ILE A 132 0.66 6.03 -11.44
C ILE A 132 1.40 5.84 -10.11
N LEU A 133 0.75 5.20 -9.14
CA LEU A 133 1.35 4.85 -7.87
C LEU A 133 1.84 3.39 -7.86
N ALA A 134 3.10 3.18 -7.47
CA ALA A 134 3.73 1.89 -7.20
C ALA A 134 5.03 2.05 -6.37
N PRO A 135 5.21 1.41 -5.21
CA PRO A 135 4.26 0.56 -4.52
C PRO A 135 3.20 1.39 -3.77
N TRP A 136 1.98 0.87 -3.65
CA TRP A 136 0.89 1.50 -2.93
C TRP A 136 0.31 0.56 -1.87
N GLY A 137 -0.42 1.09 -0.90
CA GLY A 137 -0.97 0.29 0.19
C GLY A 137 0.10 -0.32 1.11
N ALA A 138 1.25 0.34 1.23
CA ALA A 138 2.40 -0.17 1.97
C ALA A 138 3.24 0.97 2.58
N GLN A 139 3.92 0.66 3.67
CA GLN A 139 4.95 1.51 4.29
C GLN A 139 6.33 0.86 4.12
N ALA A 140 7.39 1.64 4.28
CA ALA A 140 8.74 1.09 4.39
C ALA A 140 8.87 0.21 5.65
N ALA A 141 9.43 -1.00 5.52
CA ALA A 141 9.62 -1.88 6.67
C ALA A 141 10.83 -1.42 7.51
N GLY A 142 10.60 -1.01 8.76
CA GLY A 142 11.67 -0.60 9.69
C GLY A 142 12.45 -1.74 10.34
N THR A 143 11.93 -2.96 10.34
CA THR A 143 12.62 -4.17 10.84
C THR A 143 12.33 -5.33 9.90
N GLY A 144 13.38 -5.91 9.31
CA GLY A 144 13.30 -6.82 8.18
C GLY A 144 12.31 -7.97 8.40
N GLY A 145 11.34 -8.09 7.51
CA GLY A 145 10.34 -9.14 7.54
C GLY A 145 9.00 -8.69 6.96
N PHE A 146 8.36 -9.61 6.25
CA PHE A 146 7.02 -9.38 5.73
C PHE A 146 6.01 -9.26 6.88
N ARG A 147 5.28 -8.14 6.92
CA ARG A 147 4.21 -7.91 7.89
C ARG A 147 2.98 -7.32 7.20
N ILE A 148 1.82 -7.69 7.74
CA ILE A 148 0.55 -7.04 7.40
C ILE A 148 0.18 -6.18 8.61
N ASP A 149 0.04 -4.87 8.42
CA ASP A 149 -0.36 -3.94 9.48
C ASP A 149 -1.85 -3.59 9.35
N PRO A 150 -2.72 -4.11 10.24
CA PRO A 150 -4.15 -3.81 10.21
C PRO A 150 -4.49 -2.43 10.83
N ASN A 151 -3.54 -1.75 11.48
CA ASN A 151 -3.81 -0.52 12.23
C ASN A 151 -4.25 0.64 11.32
N GLN A 152 -4.86 1.64 11.93
CA GLN A 152 -5.20 2.89 11.26
C GLN A 152 -3.91 3.67 10.99
N VAL A 153 -3.62 3.92 9.71
CA VAL A 153 -2.54 4.81 9.31
C VAL A 153 -3.06 6.24 9.39
N ASP A 154 -2.37 7.09 10.16
CA ASP A 154 -2.61 8.53 10.12
C ASP A 154 -2.12 9.06 8.77
N PHE A 155 -3.05 9.27 7.84
CA PHE A 155 -2.75 9.71 6.50
C PHE A 155 -1.92 11.00 6.50
N THR A 156 -2.13 11.90 7.45
CA THR A 156 -1.43 13.19 7.52
C THR A 156 0.07 13.06 7.73
N GLN A 157 0.52 11.93 8.27
CA GLN A 157 1.93 11.63 8.51
C GLN A 157 2.59 10.84 7.36
N THR A 158 1.81 10.47 6.34
CA THR A 158 2.32 9.73 5.18
C THR A 158 3.02 10.67 4.19
N PRO A 159 3.90 10.17 3.29
CA PRO A 159 4.57 11.01 2.31
C PRO A 159 3.61 11.87 1.48
N ILE A 160 2.49 11.29 1.04
CA ILE A 160 1.46 12.01 0.27
C ILE A 160 0.64 12.95 1.19
N GLY A 161 0.37 12.57 2.44
CA GLY A 161 -0.31 13.44 3.40
C GLY A 161 0.48 14.69 3.74
N LEU A 162 1.79 14.58 3.94
CA LEU A 162 2.69 15.71 4.16
C LEU A 162 2.72 16.66 2.94
N LEU A 163 2.61 16.10 1.73
CA LEU A 163 2.53 16.87 0.48
C LEU A 163 1.23 17.71 0.39
N LEU A 164 0.14 17.17 0.94
CA LEU A 164 -1.19 17.77 0.90
C LEU A 164 -1.45 18.72 2.07
N ALA A 165 -0.62 18.65 3.11
CA ALA A 165 -0.72 19.52 4.26
C ALA A 165 -0.73 20.99 3.78
N PRO A 166 -1.62 21.84 4.33
CA PRO A 166 -1.54 23.28 4.09
C PRO A 166 -0.11 23.73 4.42
N PRO A 167 0.46 24.70 3.68
CA PRO A 167 1.69 25.31 4.10
C PRO A 167 1.44 25.96 5.45
N GLU A 168 1.75 25.25 6.54
CA GLU A 168 1.97 25.89 7.82
C GLU A 168 3.02 26.97 7.56
N LYS A 169 2.76 28.18 8.05
CA LYS A 169 3.70 29.31 8.01
C LYS A 169 5.04 28.84 8.54
N THR A 170 5.88 28.34 7.64
CA THR A 170 7.31 28.19 7.84
C THR A 170 7.82 29.62 7.83
N THR A 171 7.75 30.22 9.01
CA THR A 171 8.55 31.39 9.34
C THR A 171 9.97 31.01 8.91
N PRO A 172 10.58 31.72 7.95
CA PRO A 172 11.95 31.43 7.56
C PRO A 172 12.77 31.59 8.83
N ALA A 173 13.41 30.52 9.31
CA ALA A 173 14.46 30.64 10.30
C ALA A 173 15.45 31.66 9.74
N ALA A 174 15.53 32.80 10.42
CA ALA A 174 16.31 33.94 9.99
C ALA A 174 17.74 33.48 9.70
N ARG A 175 18.15 33.68 8.45
CA ARG A 175 19.57 33.81 8.11
C ARG A 175 20.07 35.04 8.85
N THR A 176 20.79 34.85 9.95
CA THR A 176 21.62 35.92 10.52
C THR A 176 23.05 35.70 10.03
N PRO A 177 23.61 36.61 9.21
CA PRO A 177 25.02 36.59 8.87
C PRO A 177 25.88 37.18 10.00
N SER A 178 27.15 36.78 9.97
CA SER A 178 28.32 37.14 10.80
C SER A 178 28.38 38.54 11.42
N ALA A 179 28.99 38.65 12.61
CA ALA A 179 30.32 39.25 12.84
C ALA A 179 30.50 39.80 14.28
N SER A 180 31.76 39.74 14.73
CA SER A 180 32.35 40.20 15.99
C SER A 180 32.15 41.69 16.31
N SER A 181 32.08 42.07 17.59
CA SER A 181 33.22 42.63 18.37
C SER A 181 32.77 43.21 19.72
N ASP A 182 33.58 42.90 20.75
CA ASP A 182 34.09 43.76 21.83
C ASP A 182 33.22 44.41 22.93
N LYS A 183 33.54 43.97 24.17
CA LYS A 183 33.89 44.76 25.39
C LYS A 183 32.78 45.64 26.02
N LYS A 184 32.55 45.69 27.34
CA LYS A 184 33.50 45.74 28.48
C LYS A 184 32.74 45.81 29.85
N ASP A 185 33.35 45.25 30.91
CA ASP A 185 33.25 45.56 32.37
C ASP A 185 31.87 45.51 33.09
N ASP A 186 31.70 45.11 34.35
CA ASP A 186 32.45 44.36 35.38
C ASP A 186 31.51 44.24 36.61
N LEU A 187 31.93 43.48 37.63
CA LEU A 187 31.35 43.27 38.99
C LEU A 187 30.53 41.98 39.26
N ALA A 188 31.22 41.02 39.89
CA ALA A 188 30.68 40.02 40.81
C ALA A 188 30.63 40.57 42.26
N PRO A 189 30.03 39.87 43.26
CA PRO A 189 30.76 38.77 43.91
C PRO A 189 29.94 37.54 44.38
N ALA A 190 30.63 36.39 44.32
CA ALA A 190 30.76 35.28 45.28
C ALA A 190 29.54 34.53 45.87
N SER A 191 29.53 33.21 45.63
CA SER A 191 29.32 32.07 46.57
C SER A 191 28.63 30.92 45.81
N THR A 192 28.93 29.62 45.87
CA THR A 192 29.93 28.76 46.53
C THR A 192 29.78 27.36 45.87
N THR A 193 30.90 26.68 45.61
CA THR A 193 31.14 25.22 45.58
C THR A 193 30.17 24.24 44.88
N GLY A 194 30.74 23.45 43.94
CA GLY A 194 30.25 22.11 43.61
C GLY A 194 30.73 21.56 42.26
N ALA A 195 31.85 20.84 42.26
CA ALA A 195 32.39 20.09 41.11
C ALA A 195 31.52 18.84 40.77
N PRO A 196 31.67 18.24 39.58
CA PRO A 196 30.65 17.43 38.91
C PRO A 196 30.66 15.96 39.33
N ALA A 197 29.48 15.37 39.51
CA ALA A 197 29.32 13.92 39.64
C ALA A 197 28.94 13.33 38.27
N GLN A 198 29.78 12.40 37.79
CA GLN A 198 29.45 11.46 36.73
C GLN A 198 28.24 10.61 37.16
N THR A 199 27.21 10.57 36.31
CA THR A 199 26.11 9.62 36.47
C THR A 199 26.23 8.56 35.37
N GLU A 200 26.25 7.30 35.82
CA GLU A 200 26.36 6.07 35.06
C GLU A 200 25.19 5.86 34.06
N PRO A 201 25.36 4.98 33.06
CA PRO A 201 24.30 4.65 32.10
C PRO A 201 23.14 3.92 32.80
N GLN A 202 21.94 4.50 32.79
CA GLN A 202 20.74 3.81 33.23
C GLN A 202 20.40 2.67 32.27
N GLU A 203 20.46 1.43 32.77
CA GLU A 203 19.84 0.26 32.15
C GLU A 203 18.33 0.47 32.04
N ILE A 204 17.83 0.43 30.81
CA ILE A 204 16.40 0.38 30.51
C ILE A 204 15.92 -1.03 30.89
N PRO A 205 14.91 -1.19 31.76
CA PRO A 205 14.35 -2.51 32.02
C PRO A 205 13.61 -2.98 30.76
N VAL A 206 14.16 -3.99 30.10
CA VAL A 206 13.53 -4.68 28.98
C VAL A 206 12.34 -5.47 29.54
N SER A 207 11.14 -4.97 29.34
CA SER A 207 9.91 -5.74 29.59
C SER A 207 9.88 -6.99 28.69
N PRO A 208 9.58 -8.18 29.23
CA PRO A 208 9.42 -9.37 28.41
C PRO A 208 8.18 -9.23 27.50
N LEU A 209 8.36 -9.56 26.22
CA LEU A 209 7.28 -9.60 25.21
C LEU A 209 6.06 -10.39 25.72
N PRO A 210 4.82 -9.97 25.38
CA PRO A 210 3.65 -10.80 25.60
C PRO A 210 3.79 -12.08 24.78
N ASN A 211 3.71 -13.22 25.49
CA ASN A 211 3.67 -14.55 24.92
C ASN A 211 2.55 -14.62 23.88
N LEU A 212 2.91 -14.76 22.60
CA LEU A 212 1.97 -15.12 21.54
C LEU A 212 1.49 -16.54 21.82
N GLN A 213 0.45 -16.66 22.65
CA GLN A 213 -0.33 -17.87 22.75
C GLN A 213 -0.87 -18.16 21.35
N LYS A 214 -0.31 -19.19 20.70
CA LYS A 214 -0.98 -19.85 19.58
C LYS A 214 -2.34 -20.30 20.11
N THR A 215 -3.39 -19.59 19.73
CA THR A 215 -4.76 -20.03 19.96
C THR A 215 -4.93 -21.32 19.17
N GLU A 216 -4.72 -22.45 19.83
CA GLU A 216 -4.98 -23.75 19.24
C GLU A 216 -6.46 -23.79 18.89
N LEU A 217 -6.75 -23.85 17.59
CA LEU A 217 -8.11 -23.90 17.09
C LEU A 217 -8.77 -25.16 17.68
N ASN A 218 -9.82 -24.96 18.48
CA ASN A 218 -10.48 -26.02 19.24
C ASN A 218 -10.80 -27.20 18.30
N ARG A 219 -10.39 -28.42 18.67
CA ARG A 219 -10.47 -29.65 17.86
C ARG A 219 -11.82 -29.85 17.11
N PRO A 220 -13.00 -29.57 17.70
CA PRO A 220 -14.27 -29.64 16.97
C PRO A 220 -14.42 -28.59 15.86
N LEU A 221 -13.91 -27.36 16.06
CA LEU A 221 -13.99 -26.29 15.07
C LEU A 221 -13.16 -26.63 13.82
N ARG A 222 -12.00 -27.27 14.01
CA ARG A 222 -11.15 -27.74 12.91
C ARG A 222 -11.85 -28.82 12.06
N LEU A 223 -12.55 -29.75 12.70
CA LEU A 223 -13.33 -30.78 12.00
C LEU A 223 -14.52 -30.18 11.26
N MET A 224 -15.21 -29.20 11.87
CA MET A 224 -16.32 -28.49 11.22
C MET A 224 -15.85 -27.72 9.98
N LEU A 225 -14.72 -27.01 10.08
CA LEU A 225 -14.13 -26.28 8.97
C LEU A 225 -13.70 -27.22 7.84
N LEU A 226 -13.10 -28.36 8.18
CA LEU A 226 -12.70 -29.38 7.19
C LEU A 226 -13.92 -29.96 6.47
N GLY A 227 -14.99 -30.26 7.21
CA GLY A 227 -16.24 -30.75 6.64
C GLY A 227 -16.90 -29.72 5.72
N LEU A 228 -16.90 -28.44 6.11
CA LEU A 228 -17.44 -27.35 5.29
C LEU A 228 -16.63 -27.16 4.00
N VAL A 229 -15.30 -27.15 4.10
CA VAL A 229 -14.41 -27.04 2.94
C VAL A 229 -14.61 -28.22 1.99
N PHE A 230 -14.66 -29.45 2.52
CA PHE A 230 -14.94 -30.63 1.73
C PHE A 230 -16.29 -30.53 1.00
N LEU A 231 -17.35 -30.09 1.69
CA LEU A 231 -18.67 -29.94 1.11
C LEU A 231 -18.68 -28.91 -0.03
N ILE A 232 -18.00 -27.77 0.13
CA ILE A 232 -17.92 -26.73 -0.90
C ILE A 232 -17.22 -27.28 -2.14
N PHE A 233 -16.05 -27.91 -2.00
CA PHE A 233 -15.32 -28.48 -3.12
C PHE A 233 -16.06 -29.64 -3.77
N PHE A 234 -16.75 -30.46 -2.99
CA PHE A 234 -17.57 -31.56 -3.50
C PHE A 234 -18.75 -31.05 -4.33
N VAL A 235 -19.48 -30.04 -3.85
CA VAL A 235 -20.57 -29.42 -4.62
C VAL A 235 -20.06 -28.74 -5.88
N LEU A 236 -18.91 -28.04 -5.81
CA LEU A 236 -18.28 -27.45 -6.99
C LEU A 236 -17.88 -28.51 -8.03
N GLY A 237 -17.24 -29.59 -7.57
CA GLY A 237 -16.82 -30.71 -8.41
C GLY A 237 -18.00 -31.46 -9.04
N LEU A 238 -19.04 -31.73 -8.25
CA LEU A 238 -20.28 -32.35 -8.74
C LEU A 238 -20.96 -31.46 -9.78
N ARG A 239 -21.04 -30.15 -9.55
CA ARG A 239 -21.58 -29.20 -10.52
C ARG A 239 -20.76 -29.19 -11.82
N ALA A 240 -19.43 -29.20 -11.73
CA ALA A 240 -18.56 -29.26 -12.89
C ALA A 240 -18.75 -30.58 -13.67
N ALA A 241 -18.85 -31.72 -12.98
CA ALA A 241 -19.11 -33.01 -13.59
C ALA A 241 -20.49 -33.06 -14.29
N LEU A 242 -21.53 -32.51 -13.66
CA LEU A 242 -22.86 -32.40 -14.26
C LEU A 242 -22.87 -31.48 -15.50
N LEU A 243 -22.14 -30.36 -15.46
CA LEU A 243 -22.00 -29.47 -16.62
C LEU A 243 -21.27 -30.17 -17.78
N ILE A 244 -20.21 -30.92 -17.50
CA ILE A 244 -19.49 -31.71 -18.52
C ILE A 244 -20.39 -32.80 -19.10
N ALA A 245 -21.11 -33.55 -18.25
CA ALA A 245 -22.04 -34.59 -18.69
C ALA A 245 -23.21 -34.02 -19.52
N ALA A 246 -23.77 -32.88 -19.13
CA ALA A 246 -24.80 -32.17 -19.88
C ALA A 246 -24.27 -31.69 -21.24
N HIS A 247 -23.03 -31.18 -21.28
CA HIS A 247 -22.40 -30.75 -22.53
C HIS A 247 -22.12 -31.94 -23.46
N ALA A 248 -21.65 -33.08 -22.93
CA ALA A 248 -21.44 -34.32 -23.69
C ALA A 248 -22.76 -34.87 -24.27
N HIS A 249 -23.87 -34.81 -23.52
CA HIS A 249 -25.19 -35.19 -24.04
C HIS A 249 -25.69 -34.23 -25.12
N SER A 250 -25.40 -32.92 -25.00
CA SER A 250 -25.76 -31.93 -26.02
C SER A 250 -25.00 -32.12 -27.33
N LEU A 251 -23.71 -32.46 -27.26
CA LEU A 251 -22.87 -32.82 -28.41
C LEU A 251 -23.31 -34.12 -29.09
N SER A 252 -23.75 -35.11 -28.31
CA SER A 252 -24.32 -36.35 -28.86
C SER A 252 -25.63 -36.08 -29.62
N LEU A 253 -26.55 -35.27 -29.07
CA LEU A 253 -27.81 -34.90 -29.73
C LEU A 253 -27.61 -34.03 -30.98
N PHE A 254 -26.62 -33.13 -30.97
CA PHE A 254 -26.24 -32.33 -32.16
C PHE A 254 -25.54 -33.17 -33.23
N GLY A 255 -24.74 -34.16 -32.85
CA GLY A 255 -24.09 -35.10 -33.77
C GLY A 255 -25.09 -35.98 -34.54
N TYR A 256 -26.17 -36.41 -33.88
CA TYR A 256 -27.23 -37.20 -34.54
C TYR A 256 -28.15 -36.37 -35.46
N THR A 257 -28.26 -35.05 -35.23
CA THR A 257 -29.06 -34.17 -36.12
C THR A 257 -28.26 -33.66 -37.33
N LEU A 258 -26.93 -33.53 -37.24
CA LEU A 258 -26.08 -33.13 -38.37
C LEU A 258 -25.72 -34.25 -39.35
N LEU A 259 -25.71 -35.52 -38.90
CA LEU A 259 -25.51 -36.69 -39.78
C LEU A 259 -26.82 -37.24 -40.39
N GLY A 260 -27.97 -36.66 -40.04
CA GLY A 260 -29.29 -37.09 -40.48
C GLY A 260 -29.92 -36.29 -41.61
N ILE A 261 -29.19 -35.39 -42.28
CA ILE A 261 -29.71 -34.61 -43.41
C ILE A 261 -28.74 -34.69 -44.59
N THR A 262 -29.02 -35.62 -45.51
CA THR A 262 -29.12 -35.43 -46.98
C THR A 262 -29.02 -36.78 -47.71
N PRO A 263 -29.73 -36.98 -48.83
CA PRO A 263 -31.14 -36.73 -49.15
C PRO A 263 -32.03 -38.00 -49.05
#